data_AF-A0A1F6QV84-F1
#
_entry.id   AF-A0A1F6QV84-F1
#
_cell.length_a   1.000
_cell.length_b   1.000
_cell.length_c   1.000
_cell.angle_alpha   90.00
_cell.angle_beta   90.00
_cell.angle_gamma   90.00
#
_symmetry.space_group_name_H-M   'P 1'
#
loop_
_entity.id
_entity.type
_entity.pdbx_description
1 polymer ?
#
loop_
_entity_poly.entity_id
_entity_poly.type
_entity_poly.pdbx_seq_one_letter_code
_entity_poly.pdbx_strand_id
1 'polypeptide(L)' 'MTRLSRCIECGSTKMVSKKKDFTFEVKNPGSVKVRQKCLECSNCGKSYFNDEEINQLSKKIKRKLK' A
#
# COMPACT_ATOMS: atom_id res chain seq x y z
N MET A 1 8.85 -14.91 -0.22
CA MET A 1 7.49 -14.38 -0.02
C MET A 1 7.35 -13.88 1.41
N THR A 2 7.52 -12.58 1.65
CA THR A 2 7.33 -12.00 2.99
C THR A 2 5.84 -11.72 3.18
N ARG A 3 5.06 -12.75 3.53
CA ARG A 3 3.69 -12.58 4.01
C ARG A 3 3.78 -11.92 5.39
N LEU A 4 3.41 -10.65 5.50
CA LEU A 4 3.23 -9.99 6.79
C LEU A 4 2.12 -10.71 7.54
N SER A 5 2.52 -11.65 8.40
CA SER A 5 1.61 -12.44 9.25
C SER A 5 1.17 -11.67 10.49
N ARG A 6 1.86 -10.57 10.81
CA ARG A 6 1.61 -9.72 11.97
C ARG A 6 1.88 -8.27 11.62
N CYS A 7 1.15 -7.37 12.25
CA CYS A 7 1.38 -5.94 12.22
C CYS A 7 2.70 -5.62 12.92
N ILE A 8 3.58 -4.85 12.28
CA ILE A 8 4.89 -4.45 12.84
C ILE A 8 4.72 -3.56 14.06
N GLU A 9 3.60 -2.83 14.14
CA GLU A 9 3.43 -1.71 15.08
C GLU A 9 2.76 -2.13 16.37
N CYS A 10 1.71 -2.95 16.28
CA CYS A 10 0.98 -3.44 17.45
C CYS A 10 1.11 -4.95 17.66
N GLY A 11 1.90 -5.65 16.84
CA GLY A 11 2.08 -7.10 16.92
C GLY A 11 0.85 -7.93 16.53
N SER A 12 -0.28 -7.30 16.18
CA SER A 12 -1.54 -7.99 15.92
C SER A 12 -1.50 -8.82 14.64
N THR A 13 -2.00 -10.05 14.69
CA THR A 13 -2.17 -10.95 13.54
C THR A 13 -3.41 -10.61 12.71
N LYS A 14 -4.28 -9.72 13.20
CA LYS A 14 -5.52 -9.31 12.52
C LYS A 14 -5.21 -8.33 11.39
N MET A 15 -4.78 -8.88 10.26
CA MET A 15 -4.48 -8.16 9.03
C MET A 15 -5.57 -8.47 8.00
N VAL A 16 -6.20 -7.44 7.45
CA VAL A 16 -7.25 -7.56 6.45
C VAL A 16 -6.80 -6.96 5.12
N SER A 17 -7.12 -7.64 4.03
CA SER A 17 -6.88 -7.13 2.69
C SER A 17 -7.96 -6.12 2.31
N LYS A 18 -7.58 -4.86 2.06
CA LYS A 18 -8.50 -3.79 1.69
C LYS A 18 -7.99 -3.03 0.48
N LYS A 19 -8.88 -2.61 -0.42
CA LYS A 19 -8.54 -1.67 -1.50
C LYS A 19 -8.67 -0.25 -0.96
N LYS A 20 -7.59 0.51 -1.01
CA LYS A 20 -7.55 1.92 -0.61
C LYS A 20 -7.04 2.78 -1.75
N ASP A 21 -7.48 4.03 -1.73
CA ASP A 21 -6.96 5.09 -2.58
C ASP A 21 -5.79 5.75 -1.85
N PHE A 22 -4.62 5.66 -2.46
CA PHE A 22 -3.39 6.25 -1.97
C PHE A 22 -3.03 7.43 -2.87
N THR A 23 -2.73 8.56 -2.25
CA THR A 23 -2.19 9.72 -2.95
C THR A 23 -0.69 9.73 -2.72
N PHE A 24 0.08 9.58 -3.79
CA PHE A 24 1.54 9.64 -3.74
C PHE A 24 1.98 11.00 -4.24
N GLU A 25 2.75 11.72 -3.43
CA GLU A 25 3.41 12.93 -3.88
C GLU A 25 4.54 12.56 -4.84
N VAL A 26 4.58 13.25 -5.98
CA VAL A 26 5.57 13.03 -7.03
C VAL A 26 6.08 14.38 -7.50
N LYS A 27 7.39 14.48 -7.77
CA LYS A 27 8.01 15.75 -8.16
C LYS A 27 7.37 16.41 -9.39
N ASN A 28 6.71 15.64 -10.26
CA ASN A 28 6.02 16.11 -11.47
C ASN A 28 5.05 14.99 -11.90
N PRO A 29 3.71 15.17 -12.03
CA PRO A 29 2.87 16.33 -11.76
C PRO A 29 2.23 16.24 -10.36
N GLY A 30 2.71 17.05 -9.41
CA GLY A 30 2.08 17.24 -8.09
C GLY A 30 1.84 15.97 -7.25
N SER A 31 0.69 15.32 -7.44
CA SER A 31 0.34 14.09 -6.74
C SER A 31 -0.41 13.12 -7.64
N VAL A 32 -0.14 11.83 -7.46
CA VAL A 32 -0.78 10.75 -8.21
C VAL A 32 -1.64 9.94 -7.26
N LYS A 33 -2.95 9.97 -7.51
CA LYS A 33 -3.91 9.10 -6.83
C LYS A 33 -3.94 7.72 -7.49
N VAL A 34 -3.66 6.67 -6.72
CA VAL A 34 -3.69 5.28 -7.16
C VAL A 34 -4.54 4.44 -6.20
N ARG A 35 -5.48 3.69 -6.77
CA ARG A 35 -6.23 2.68 -6.02
C ARG A 35 -5.48 1.35 -6.06
N GLN A 36 -5.05 0.88 -4.89
CA GLN A 36 -4.25 -0.34 -4.73
C GLN A 36 -4.76 -1.16 -3.54
N LYS A 37 -4.57 -2.48 -3.61
CA LYS A 37 -4.86 -3.37 -2.49
C LYS A 37 -3.71 -3.28 -1.48
N CYS A 38 -4.04 -3.23 -0.20
CA CYS A 38 -3.09 -3.20 0.89
C CYS A 38 -3.58 -4.10 2.03
N LEU A 39 -2.68 -4.49 2.91
CA LEU A 39 -3.01 -5.15 4.16
C LEU A 39 -3.18 -4.09 5.25
N GLU A 40 -4.40 -3.90 5.73
CA GLU A 40 -4.70 -3.02 6.86
C GLU A 40 -4.74 -3.85 8.14
N CYS A 41 -4.02 -3.43 9.17
CA CYS A 41 -4.18 -4.00 10.50
C CYS A 41 -5.50 -3.51 11.10
N SER A 42 -6.39 -4.44 11.48
CA SER A 42 -7.68 -4.10 12.10
C SER A 42 -7.55 -3.51 13.50
N ASN A 43 -6.39 -3.68 14.16
CA ASN A 43 -6.19 -3.20 15.52
C ASN A 43 -5.69 -1.75 15.57
N CYS A 44 -4.70 -1.41 14.73
CA CYS A 44 -4.09 -0.07 14.74
C CYS A 44 -4.37 0.75 13.46
N GLY A 45 -5.10 0.20 12.50
CA GLY A 45 -5.47 0.88 11.24
C GLY A 45 -4.32 1.10 10.26
N LYS A 46 -3.08 0.70 10.60
CA LYS A 46 -1.93 0.87 9.72
C LYS A 46 -2.03 -0.04 8.50
N SER A 47 -1.70 0.53 7.34
CA SER A 47 -1.78 -0.13 6.04
C SER A 47 -0.38 -0.47 5.54
N TYR A 48 -0.22 -1.68 5.01
CA TYR A 48 1.03 -2.25 4.54
C TYR A 48 0.88 -2.78 3.12
N PHE A 49 1.96 -2.73 2.36
CA PHE A 49 2.04 -3.34 1.03
C PHE A 49 3.07 -4.47 1.08
N ASN A 50 2.81 -5.55 0.35
CA ASN A 50 3.84 -6.56 0.09
C ASN A 50 4.66 -6.16 -1.15
N ASP A 51 5.78 -6.82 -1.40
CA ASP A 51 6.67 -6.52 -2.54
C ASP A 51 5.95 -6.52 -3.90
N GLU A 52 5.00 -7.44 -4.09
CA GLU A 52 4.24 -7.52 -5.34
C GLU A 52 3.33 -6.29 -5.54
N GLU A 53 2.59 -5.89 -4.49
CA GLU A 53 1.75 -4.71 -4.51
C GLU A 53 2.58 -3.44 -4.66
N ILE A 54 3.78 -3.35 -4.05
CA ILE A 54 4.72 -2.24 -4.23
C ILE A 54 5.18 -2.16 -5.70
N ASN A 55 5.54 -3.29 -6.32
CA ASN A 55 5.98 -3.32 -7.71
C ASN A 55 4.83 -2.91 -8.66
N GLN A 56 3.62 -3.43 -8.44
CA GLN A 56 2.43 -3.02 -9.19
C GLN A 56 2.12 -1.53 -9.02
N LEU A 57 2.22 -1.03 -7.79
CA LEU A 57 1.98 0.37 -7.47
C LEU A 57 2.99 1.27 -8.17
N SER A 58 4.28 0.94 -8.11
CA SER A 58 5.35 1.68 -8.79
C SER A 58 5.11 1.74 -10.30
N LYS A 59 4.71 0.64 -10.93
CA LYS A 59 4.34 0.61 -12.35
C LYS A 59 3.13 1.50 -12.66
N LYS A 60 2.09 1.49 -11.80
CA LYS A 60 0.90 2.35 -11.98
C LYS A 60 1.24 3.83 -11.85
N ILE A 61 2.08 4.20 -10.87
CA ILE A 61 2.56 5.56 -10.69
C ILE A 61 3.33 5.98 -11.95
N LYS A 62 4.33 5.21 -12.38
CA LYS A 62 5.11 5.49 -13.60
C LYS A 62 4.26 5.65 -14.86
N ARG A 63 3.19 4.84 -15.01
CA ARG A 63 2.26 4.96 -16.14
C ARG A 63 1.42 6.24 -16.11
N LYS A 64 1.09 6.76 -14.93
CA LYS A 64 0.36 8.03 -14.78
C LYS A 64 1.26 9.27 -14.85
N LEU A 65 2.57 9.07 -14.76
CA LEU A 65 3.60 10.11 -14.87
C LEU A 65 4.08 10.34 -16.32
N LYS A 66 3.74 9.45 -17.26
CA LYS A 66 4.08 9.55 -18.68
C LYS A 66 2.96 10.24 -19.44
#